data_AF-A0A699JWP0-F1
#
_entry.id   AF-A0A699JWP0-F1
#
_cell.length_a   1.000
_cell.length_b   1.000
_cell.length_c   1.000
_cell.angle_alpha   90.00
_cell.angle_beta   90.00
_cell.angle_gamma   90.00
#
_symmetry.space_group_name_H-M   'P 1'
#
loop_
_entity.id
_entity.type
_entity.pdbx_description
1 polymer ?
#
loop_
_entity_poly.entity_id
_entity_poly.type
_entity_poly.pdbx_seq_one_letter_code
_entity_poly.pdbx_strand_id
1 'polypeptide(L)'
;MSPRPTKAEGNNFLGKLQITWHTNLGEPGRLQTQQIICNPRMKKEIDLKAVQVPPVILEKPFSVQLSLTNLTEKTLRPFEVWLSLSDSNEEKAVMISGLQRMNMISARLGIQKISGISVFDTMEQKTYDMLPDL
;
A
#
# COMPACT_ATOMS: atom_id res chain seq x y z
N MET A 1 31.32 -24.40 -7.90
CA MET A 1 30.09 -23.79 -7.34
C MET A 1 29.81 -22.51 -8.10
N SER A 2 28.79 -22.48 -8.97
CA SER A 2 28.43 -21.25 -9.68
C SER A 2 27.69 -20.28 -8.76
N PRO A 3 27.97 -18.97 -8.80
CA PRO A 3 27.27 -17.99 -8.00
C PRO A 3 25.82 -17.87 -8.49
N ARG A 4 24.87 -17.89 -7.54
CA ARG A 4 23.46 -17.55 -7.82
C ARG A 4 23.38 -16.08 -8.19
N PRO A 5 22.72 -15.68 -9.29
CA PRO A 5 22.54 -14.27 -9.59
C PRO A 5 21.58 -13.67 -8.56
N THR A 6 22.12 -12.78 -7.72
CA THR A 6 21.36 -11.82 -6.94
C THR A 6 20.59 -10.96 -7.92
N LYS A 7 19.26 -11.07 -7.88
CA LYS A 7 18.34 -10.32 -8.76
C LYS A 7 18.51 -8.83 -8.45
N ALA A 8 19.15 -8.11 -9.37
CA ALA A 8 19.35 -6.68 -9.29
C ALA A 8 17.98 -5.96 -9.30
N GLU A 9 17.69 -5.24 -8.22
CA GLU A 9 16.62 -4.24 -8.18
C GLU A 9 16.94 -3.16 -9.24
N GLY A 10 16.10 -3.08 -10.27
CA GLY A 10 16.19 -2.02 -11.29
C GLY A 10 16.06 -2.49 -12.74
N ASN A 11 16.15 -3.80 -13.04
CA ASN A 11 15.96 -4.27 -14.41
C ASN A 11 14.51 -4.69 -14.65
N ASN A 12 13.72 -3.82 -15.30
CA ASN A 12 12.33 -4.08 -15.73
C ASN A 12 12.25 -5.13 -16.87
N PHE A 13 13.36 -5.72 -17.27
CA PHE A 13 13.41 -6.80 -18.25
C PHE A 13 12.87 -8.12 -17.65
N LEU A 14 11.69 -8.55 -18.11
CA LEU A 14 11.11 -9.84 -17.74
C LEU A 14 11.70 -10.99 -18.55
N GLY A 15 12.10 -10.71 -19.80
CA GLY A 15 12.65 -11.73 -20.70
C GLY A 15 12.39 -11.42 -22.17
N LYS A 16 12.75 -12.37 -23.04
CA LYS A 16 12.34 -12.43 -24.45
C LYS A 16 11.97 -13.87 -24.77
N LEU A 17 10.92 -14.07 -25.56
CA LEU A 17 10.57 -15.40 -26.04
C LEU A 17 11.33 -15.64 -27.35
N GLN A 18 12.00 -16.78 -27.43
CA GLN A 18 12.69 -17.21 -28.64
C GLN A 18 12.29 -18.65 -28.94
N ILE A 19 11.81 -18.87 -30.16
CA ILE A 19 11.37 -20.16 -30.66
C ILE A 19 12.27 -20.51 -31.84
N THR A 20 12.82 -21.72 -31.82
CA THR A 20 13.54 -22.32 -32.94
C THR A 20 12.85 -23.63 -33.29
N TRP A 21 12.59 -23.86 -34.57
CA TRP A 21 11.98 -25.10 -35.05
C TRP A 21 12.67 -25.56 -36.33
N HIS A 22 12.39 -26.80 -36.73
CA HIS A 22 12.74 -27.29 -38.06
C HIS A 22 11.46 -27.40 -38.88
N THR A 23 11.51 -27.00 -40.14
CA THR A 23 10.40 -27.23 -41.08
C THR A 23 10.33 -28.71 -41.43
N ASN A 24 9.26 -29.14 -42.10
CA ASN A 24 9.12 -30.51 -42.60
C ASN A 24 10.23 -30.93 -43.59
N LEU A 25 11.00 -29.96 -44.11
CA LEU A 25 12.16 -30.17 -45.00
C LEU A 25 13.51 -30.01 -44.26
N GLY A 26 13.50 -29.87 -42.93
CA GLY A 26 14.70 -29.80 -42.10
C GLY A 26 15.35 -28.41 -42.02
N GLU A 27 14.75 -27.39 -42.64
CA GLU A 27 15.30 -26.03 -42.57
C GLU A 27 15.06 -25.41 -41.19
N PRO A 28 16.07 -24.76 -40.59
CA PRO A 28 15.92 -24.12 -39.29
C PRO A 28 15.14 -22.80 -39.39
N GLY A 29 14.02 -22.72 -38.69
CA GLY A 29 13.25 -21.49 -38.47
C GLY A 29 13.52 -20.87 -37.10
N ARG A 30 13.49 -19.53 -37.02
CA ARG A 30 13.68 -18.79 -35.78
C ARG A 30 12.71 -17.62 -35.66
N LEU A 31 11.93 -17.58 -34.59
CA LEU A 31 11.08 -16.45 -34.22
C LEU A 31 11.54 -15.92 -32.87
N GLN A 32 11.69 -14.60 -32.78
CA GLN A 32 12.05 -13.94 -31.53
C GLN A 32 11.08 -12.79 -31.29
N THR A 33 10.56 -12.69 -30.08
CA THR A 33 9.80 -11.52 -29.65
C THR A 33 10.73 -10.37 -29.27
N GLN A 34 10.17 -9.18 -29.21
CA GLN A 34 10.82 -8.06 -28.52
C GLN A 34 10.93 -8.35 -27.01
N GLN A 35 11.72 -7.52 -26.32
CA GLN A 35 11.90 -7.62 -24.88
C GLN A 35 10.58 -7.35 -24.17
N ILE A 36 10.19 -8.24 -23.27
CA ILE A 36 9.03 -8.05 -22.41
C ILE A 36 9.49 -7.20 -21.23
N ILE A 37 8.96 -5.98 -21.16
CA ILE A 37 9.21 -5.06 -20.06
C ILE A 37 8.09 -5.26 -19.04
N CYS A 38 8.44 -5.60 -17.81
CA CYS A 38 7.52 -5.60 -16.68
C CYS A 38 7.64 -4.26 -15.97
N ASN A 39 6.56 -3.49 -15.93
CA ASN A 39 6.48 -2.34 -15.03
C ASN A 39 6.17 -2.91 -13.64
N PRO A 40 7.12 -2.88 -12.68
CA PRO A 40 6.81 -3.27 -11.33
C PRO A 40 5.72 -2.32 -10.82
N ARG A 41 4.50 -2.85 -10.65
CA ARG A 41 3.49 -2.12 -9.89
C ARG A 41 4.06 -1.98 -8.49
N MET A 42 4.21 -0.74 -8.02
CA MET A 42 4.56 -0.48 -6.63
C MET A 42 3.58 -1.28 -5.77
N LYS A 43 4.09 -2.26 -5.03
CA LYS A 43 3.26 -3.01 -4.10
C LYS A 43 2.83 -2.04 -3.02
N LYS A 44 1.51 -1.96 -2.75
CA LYS A 44 1.01 -1.23 -1.58
C LYS A 44 1.63 -1.89 -0.36
N GLU A 45 2.46 -1.15 0.37
CA GLU A 45 3.24 -1.70 1.50
C GLU A 45 2.40 -1.81 2.77
N ILE A 46 1.45 -0.89 2.96
CA ILE A 46 0.59 -0.84 4.13
C ILE A 46 -0.83 -0.46 3.70
N ASP A 47 -1.83 -1.04 4.35
CA ASP A 47 -3.24 -0.86 4.07
C ASP A 47 -4.00 -0.42 5.33
N LEU A 48 -4.63 0.75 5.29
CA LEU A 48 -5.49 1.25 6.36
C LEU A 48 -6.95 1.21 5.89
N LYS A 49 -7.84 0.63 6.70
CA LYS A 49 -9.26 0.49 6.38
C LYS A 49 -10.14 0.88 7.55
N ALA A 50 -11.26 1.55 7.29
CA ALA A 50 -12.33 1.68 8.27
C ALA A 50 -13.12 0.37 8.33
N VAL A 51 -13.04 -0.32 9.46
CA VAL A 51 -13.75 -1.58 9.71
C VAL A 51 -15.19 -1.32 10.12
N GLN A 52 -15.40 -0.29 10.93
CA GLN A 52 -16.71 0.05 11.46
C GLN A 52 -16.85 1.56 11.62
N VAL A 53 -17.86 2.12 10.96
CA VAL A 53 -18.31 3.50 11.15
C VAL A 53 -19.73 3.44 11.71
N PRO A 54 -19.95 3.87 12.97
CA PRO A 54 -21.29 3.93 13.54
C PRO A 54 -22.11 5.04 12.89
N PRO A 55 -23.45 5.01 13.04
CA PRO A 55 -24.31 6.11 12.59
C PRO A 55 -23.88 7.43 13.23
N VAL A 56 -23.61 8.42 12.38
CA VAL A 56 -23.09 9.72 12.81
C VAL A 56 -24.25 10.65 13.14
N ILE A 57 -24.22 11.22 14.35
CA ILE A 57 -25.16 12.26 14.79
C ILE A 57 -24.37 13.57 14.90
N LEU A 58 -24.97 14.66 14.41
CA LEU A 58 -24.38 15.99 14.47
C LEU A 58 -23.96 16.35 15.90
N GLU A 59 -22.75 16.90 16.05
CA GLU A 59 -22.19 17.37 17.33
C GLU A 59 -22.10 16.30 18.43
N LYS A 60 -22.30 15.02 18.10
CA LYS A 60 -22.08 13.92 19.04
C LYS A 60 -20.78 13.17 18.70
N PRO A 61 -19.96 12.86 19.72
CA PRO A 61 -18.76 12.07 19.51
C PRO A 61 -19.13 10.63 19.13
N PHE A 62 -18.42 10.08 18.15
CA PHE A 62 -18.54 8.71 17.72
C PHE A 62 -17.16 8.10 17.49
N SER A 63 -17.04 6.79 17.72
CA SER A 63 -15.77 6.06 17.58
C SER A 63 -15.76 5.26 16.28
N VAL A 64 -14.80 5.52 15.40
CA VAL A 64 -14.53 4.71 14.21
C VAL A 64 -13.43 3.70 14.51
N GLN A 65 -13.63 2.48 14.02
CA GLN A 65 -12.62 1.43 14.11
C GLN A 65 -11.82 1.37 12.81
N LEU A 66 -10.51 1.52 12.92
CA LEU A 66 -9.56 1.48 11.82
C LEU A 66 -8.68 0.23 11.96
N SER A 67 -8.46 -0.50 10.87
CA SER A 67 -7.53 -1.63 10.81
C SER A 67 -6.34 -1.23 9.95
N LEU A 68 -5.15 -1.27 10.54
CA LEU A 68 -3.89 -1.12 9.84
C LEU A 68 -3.31 -2.51 9.55
N THR A 69 -3.01 -2.81 8.29
CA THR A 69 -2.48 -4.09 7.85
C THR A 69 -1.17 -3.85 7.12
N ASN A 70 -0.09 -4.46 7.62
CA ASN A 70 1.18 -4.52 6.92
C ASN A 70 1.08 -5.54 5.78
N LEU A 71 1.32 -5.11 4.54
CA LEU A 71 1.32 -5.96 3.34
C LEU A 71 2.73 -6.37 2.89
N THR A 72 3.76 -5.94 3.63
CA THR A 72 5.14 -6.36 3.39
C THR A 72 5.48 -7.61 4.19
N GLU A 73 6.46 -8.38 3.70
CA GLU A 73 7.04 -9.52 4.44
C GLU A 73 8.00 -9.06 5.55
N LYS A 74 8.23 -7.75 5.68
CA LYS A 74 9.11 -7.17 6.69
C LYS A 74 8.33 -6.99 8.00
N THR A 75 8.97 -7.26 9.13
CA THR A 75 8.47 -6.86 10.45
C THR A 75 8.63 -5.35 10.60
N LEU A 76 7.56 -4.61 10.35
CA LEU A 76 7.54 -3.17 10.57
C LEU A 76 7.50 -2.89 12.09
N ARG A 77 8.22 -1.85 12.54
CA ARG A 77 8.34 -1.37 13.94
C ARG A 77 7.28 -0.27 14.20
N PRO A 78 7.03 0.17 15.46
CA PRO A 78 5.82 0.90 15.83
C PRO A 78 5.59 2.13 14.95
N PHE A 79 4.43 2.22 14.30
CA PHE A 79 4.07 3.38 13.49
C PHE A 79 3.49 4.50 14.35
N GLU A 80 3.69 5.73 13.88
CA GLU A 80 2.99 6.91 14.40
C GLU A 80 1.83 7.24 13.45
N VAL A 81 0.63 7.42 14.00
CA VAL A 81 -0.54 7.82 13.21
C VAL A 81 -0.76 9.30 13.47
N TRP A 82 -0.71 10.09 12.39
CA TRP A 82 -0.96 11.52 12.44
C TRP A 82 -2.40 11.80 12.01
N LEU A 83 -3.06 12.68 12.77
CA LEU A 83 -4.42 13.10 12.49
C LEU A 83 -4.40 14.60 12.23
N SER A 84 -4.52 15.00 10.97
CA SER A 84 -4.79 16.40 10.66
C SER A 84 -6.30 16.65 10.75
N LEU A 85 -6.82 16.75 11.97
CA LEU A 85 -8.14 17.37 12.19
C LEU A 85 -7.90 18.87 12.29
N SER A 86 -8.77 19.66 11.65
CA SER A 86 -8.51 21.02 11.16
C SER A 86 -8.02 22.08 12.16
N ASP A 87 -7.74 21.80 13.44
CA ASP A 87 -7.09 22.75 14.37
C ASP A 87 -6.43 22.13 15.64
N SER A 88 -6.22 20.80 15.74
CA SER A 88 -5.65 20.21 16.98
C SER A 88 -4.48 19.26 16.74
N ASN A 89 -3.30 19.68 17.23
CA ASN A 89 -2.04 18.94 17.19
C ASN A 89 -1.97 17.89 18.33
N GLU A 90 -2.89 16.93 18.36
CA GLU A 90 -2.83 15.82 19.32
C GLU A 90 -2.14 14.60 18.70
N GLU A 91 -0.90 14.39 19.14
CA GLU A 91 -0.03 13.30 18.74
C GLU A 91 -0.34 12.06 19.60
N LYS A 92 -0.79 10.97 18.97
CA LYS A 92 -0.95 9.68 19.66
C LYS A 92 -0.41 8.54 18.83
N ALA A 93 0.84 8.17 19.12
CA ALA A 93 1.57 7.08 18.48
C ALA A 93 1.40 5.76 19.25
N VAL A 94 0.66 4.77 18.68
CA VAL A 94 0.76 3.37 19.13
C VAL A 94 0.45 2.34 18.00
N MET A 95 1.50 1.62 17.61
CA MET A 95 1.64 0.21 17.15
C MET A 95 1.15 -0.31 15.77
N ILE A 96 1.99 -1.23 15.26
CA ILE A 96 1.93 -1.98 14.00
C ILE A 96 0.88 -3.07 14.07
N SER A 97 0.09 -3.17 13.00
CA SER A 97 -0.89 -4.23 12.74
C SER A 97 -1.89 -4.41 13.87
N GLY A 98 -2.99 -3.67 13.80
CA GLY A 98 -3.99 -3.70 14.85
C GLY A 98 -5.24 -2.91 14.52
N LEU A 99 -6.25 -3.17 15.36
CA LEU A 99 -7.50 -2.44 15.36
C LEU A 99 -7.38 -1.23 16.27
N GLN A 100 -7.43 -0.04 15.70
CA GLN A 100 -7.39 1.23 16.41
C GLN A 100 -8.78 1.85 16.49
N ARG A 101 -9.09 2.48 17.63
CA ARG A 101 -10.31 3.29 17.79
C ARG A 101 -9.95 4.77 17.74
N MET A 102 -10.71 5.51 16.95
CA MET A 102 -10.57 6.96 16.79
C MET A 102 -11.90 7.64 17.11
N ASN A 103 -11.86 8.64 17.99
CA ASN A 103 -13.05 9.43 18.33
C ASN A 103 -13.13 10.65 17.42
N MET A 104 -14.30 10.88 16.83
CA MET A 104 -14.56 11.99 15.91
C MET A 104 -15.88 12.65 16.28
N ILE A 105 -16.02 13.92 15.90
CA ILE A 105 -17.26 14.69 16.04
C ILE A 105 -17.63 15.23 14.66
N SER A 106 -18.89 15.04 14.28
CA SER A 106 -19.43 15.58 13.04
C SER A 106 -19.71 17.07 13.19
N ALA A 107 -19.01 17.91 12.45
CA ALA A 107 -19.17 19.36 12.49
C ALA A 107 -20.32 19.87 11.59
N ARG A 108 -20.76 19.10 10.59
CA ARG A 108 -21.79 19.54 9.63
C ARG A 108 -22.79 18.42 9.32
N LEU A 109 -23.96 18.79 8.82
CA LEU A 109 -24.95 17.83 8.32
C LEU A 109 -24.62 17.43 6.88
N GLY A 110 -25.03 16.23 6.49
CA GLY A 110 -24.86 15.68 5.14
C GLY A 110 -23.77 14.63 5.03
N ILE A 111 -23.45 14.26 3.80
CA ILE A 111 -22.37 13.30 3.50
C ILE A 111 -21.04 14.00 3.78
N GLN A 112 -20.29 13.49 4.74
CA GLN A 112 -18.98 14.01 5.12
C GLN A 112 -17.92 12.97 4.84
N LYS A 113 -16.86 13.43 4.19
CA LYS A 113 -15.70 12.62 3.87
C LYS A 113 -14.74 12.58 5.06
N ILE A 114 -14.27 11.40 5.42
CA ILE A 114 -13.16 11.25 6.37
C ILE A 114 -11.85 11.23 5.58
N SER A 115 -10.96 12.19 5.84
CA SER A 115 -9.65 12.32 5.19
C SER A 115 -8.60 12.90 6.14
N GLY A 116 -7.33 12.92 5.71
CA GLY A 116 -6.23 13.47 6.54
C GLY A 116 -5.70 12.48 7.58
N ILE A 117 -5.94 11.18 7.37
CA ILE A 117 -5.35 10.11 8.17
C ILE A 117 -4.13 9.60 7.43
N SER A 118 -2.95 9.86 7.98
CA SER A 118 -1.67 9.38 7.46
C SER A 118 -0.95 8.53 8.51
N VAL A 119 -0.14 7.61 8.03
CA VAL A 119 0.73 6.81 8.89
C VAL A 119 2.16 7.18 8.55
N PHE A 120 2.94 7.44 9.59
CA PHE A 120 4.35 7.76 9.49
C PHE A 120 5.18 6.60 10.01
N ASP A 121 6.06 6.11 9.14
CA ASP A 121 7.12 5.19 9.53
C ASP A 121 8.30 5.98 10.09
N THR A 122 8.55 5.80 11.38
CA THR A 122 9.65 6.46 12.11
C THR A 122 11.03 5.98 11.67
N MET A 123 11.14 4.78 11.10
CA MET A 123 12.41 4.19 10.68
C MET A 123 12.77 4.56 9.25
N GLU A 124 11.82 4.44 8.33
CA GLU A 124 12.03 4.79 6.92
C GLU A 124 11.80 6.29 6.65
N GLN A 125 11.39 7.06 7.67
CA GLN A 125 10.98 8.47 7.55
C GLN A 125 10.00 8.68 6.39
N LYS A 126 9.07 7.75 6.25
CA LYS A 126 8.17 7.66 5.10
C LYS A 126 6.74 7.85 5.57
N THR A 127 6.06 8.80 4.94
CA THR A 127 4.63 9.03 5.13
C THR A 127 3.86 8.22 4.11
N TYR A 128 2.83 7.54 4.57
CA TYR A 128 1.92 6.78 3.74
C TYR A 128 0.52 7.40 3.83
N ASP A 129 0.04 7.89 2.69
CA ASP A 129 -1.33 8.35 2.53
C ASP A 129 -2.22 7.13 2.29
N MET A 130 -3.06 6.78 3.27
CA MET A 130 -3.66 5.45 3.29
C MET A 130 -5.18 5.39 3.34
N LEU A 131 -5.89 6.48 3.60
CA LEU A 131 -7.35 6.46 3.55
C LEU A 131 -7.85 6.94 2.17
N PRO A 132 -8.33 6.03 1.30
CA PRO A 132 -9.19 6.45 0.21
C PRO A 132 -10.48 7.04 0.81
N ASP A 133 -10.99 8.07 0.17
CA ASP A 133 -12.18 8.82 0.56
C ASP A 133 -13.32 7.90 1.02
N LEU A 134 -13.69 7.99 2.31
CA LEU A 134 -14.83 7.31 2.92
C LEU A 134 -15.97 8.30 3.17
#